data_AF-A0A1G1PZS7-F1
#
_entry.id   AF-A0A1G1PZS7-F1
#
_cell.length_a   1.000
_cell.length_b   1.000
_cell.length_c   1.000
_cell.angle_alpha   90.00
_cell.angle_beta   90.00
_cell.angle_gamma   90.00
#
_symmetry.space_group_name_H-M   'P 1'
#
loop_
_entity.id
_entity.type
_entity.pdbx_description
1 polymer ?
#
loop_
_entity_poly.entity_id
_entity_poly.type
_entity_poly.pdbx_seq_one_letter_code
_entity_poly.pdbx_strand_id
1 'polypeptide(L)'
;MRRHVWISGFVILWIAVFHYETLRLNYLSPLIGRELPKLKFLYPPAGWIMFFNVDRSYGFTEVYGLKHGQPSLIDPHEIFETRFVWYDNIHRNVLISVLSLHDAPRFCRYLRRKFPQYDGFTVVYAAHPDLANRPDEIQRQVMYRCP
;
A
#
# COMPACT_ATOMS: atom_id res chain seq x y z
N MET A 1 -11.12 29.84 20.81
CA MET A 1 -9.65 30.06 20.78
C MET A 1 -8.83 28.92 21.39
N ARG A 2 -9.07 28.50 22.65
CA ARG A 2 -8.22 27.52 23.38
C ARG A 2 -8.04 26.13 22.71
N ARG A 3 -9.05 25.64 21.99
CA ARG A 3 -9.01 24.35 21.26
C ARG A 3 -8.04 24.34 20.08
N HIS A 4 -7.84 25.48 19.41
CA HIS A 4 -6.93 25.56 18.26
C HIS A 4 -5.46 25.51 18.69
N VAL A 5 -5.12 26.01 19.89
CA VAL A 5 -3.74 26.01 20.40
C VAL A 5 -3.24 24.60 20.67
N TRP A 6 -4.07 23.72 21.23
CA TRP A 6 -3.70 22.32 21.48
C TRP A 6 -3.49 21.54 20.21
N ILE A 7 -4.38 21.73 19.23
CA ILE A 7 -4.28 21.06 17.91
C ILE A 7 -3.02 21.56 17.19
N SER A 8 -2.78 22.87 17.14
CA SER A 8 -1.58 23.42 16.52
C SER A 8 -0.30 22.96 17.23
N GLY A 9 -0.29 22.93 18.56
CA GLY A 9 0.83 22.43 19.34
C GLY A 9 1.13 20.95 19.07
N PHE A 10 0.09 20.12 19.02
CA PHE A 10 0.21 18.71 18.62
C PHE A 10 0.77 18.56 17.20
N VAL A 11 0.25 19.32 16.23
CA VAL A 11 0.70 19.28 14.83
C VAL A 11 2.17 19.67 14.71
N ILE A 12 2.60 20.75 15.37
CA ILE A 12 3.99 21.21 15.35
C ILE A 12 4.91 20.14 15.95
N LEU A 13 4.56 19.59 17.12
CA LEU A 13 5.33 18.54 17.77
C LEU A 13 5.41 17.28 16.90
N TRP A 14 4.30 16.89 16.29
CA TRP A 14 4.22 15.74 15.39
C TRP A 14 5.12 15.91 14.15
N ILE A 15 5.10 17.08 13.52
CA ILE A 15 5.95 17.40 12.36
C ILE A 15 7.42 17.36 12.75
N ALA A 16 7.80 17.95 13.88
CA ALA A 16 9.18 17.97 14.37
C ALA A 16 9.72 16.56 14.61
N VAL A 17 8.90 15.71 15.24
CA VAL A 17 9.23 14.31 15.49
C VAL A 17 9.35 13.50 14.19
N PHE A 18 8.46 13.72 13.23
CA PHE A 18 8.53 13.07 11.91
C PHE A 18 9.78 13.49 11.11
N HIS A 19 10.12 14.77 11.16
CA HIS A 19 11.35 15.30 10.53
C HIS A 19 12.60 14.72 11.18
N TYR A 20 12.63 14.61 12.51
CA TYR A 20 13.72 13.95 13.21
C TYR A 20 13.91 12.51 12.74
N GLU A 21 12.84 11.70 12.67
CA GLU A 21 12.95 10.31 12.20
C GLU A 21 13.39 10.20 10.75
N THR A 22 12.89 11.09 9.89
CA THR A 22 13.28 11.14 8.47
C THR A 22 14.75 11.50 8.31
N LEU A 23 15.24 12.49 9.06
CA LEU A 23 16.64 12.90 9.06
C LEU A 23 17.53 11.83 9.67
N ARG A 24 17.10 11.24 10.79
CA ARG A 24 17.79 10.17 11.51
C ARG A 24 18.07 8.99 10.58
N LEU A 25 17.04 8.50 9.89
CA LEU A 25 17.12 7.32 9.06
C LEU A 25 17.91 7.58 7.77
N ASN A 26 17.62 8.68 7.07
CA ASN A 26 18.12 8.88 5.70
C ASN A 26 19.45 9.62 5.63
N TYR A 27 19.81 10.41 6.65
CA TYR A 27 20.98 11.28 6.58
C TYR A 27 21.93 11.05 7.75
N LEU A 28 21.44 11.13 9.00
CA LEU A 28 22.31 11.14 10.17
C LEU A 28 22.88 9.75 10.50
N SER A 29 22.08 8.69 10.47
CA SER A 29 22.59 7.33 10.77
C SER A 29 23.61 6.86 9.71
N PRO A 30 23.39 7.09 8.40
CA PRO A 30 24.42 6.84 7.39
C PRO A 30 25.69 7.68 7.58
N LEU A 31 25.56 8.97 7.92
CA LEU A 31 26.70 9.87 8.09
C LEU A 31 27.54 9.55 9.34
N ILE A 32 26.91 9.06 10.41
CA ILE A 32 27.58 8.72 11.67
C ILE A 32 28.02 7.24 11.68
N GLY A 33 27.56 6.43 10.72
CA GLY A 33 27.91 5.01 10.61
C GLY A 33 27.33 4.14 11.73
N ARG A 34 26.32 4.62 12.46
CA ARG A 34 25.64 3.88 13.53
C ARG A 34 24.17 4.27 13.60
N GLU A 35 23.32 3.37 14.07
CA GLU A 35 21.92 3.67 14.31
C GLU A 35 21.77 4.64 15.49
N LEU A 36 21.20 5.81 15.21
CA LEU A 36 20.81 6.77 16.25
C LEU A 36 19.53 6.31 16.97
N PRO A 37 19.30 6.74 18.23
CA PRO A 37 18.14 6.31 19.00
C PRO A 37 16.83 6.69 18.30
N LYS A 38 15.99 5.67 18.09
CA LYS A 38 14.64 5.79 17.51
C LYS A 38 13.66 6.25 18.58
N LEU A 39 12.79 7.20 18.24
CA LEU A 39 11.61 7.48 19.05
C LEU A 39 10.61 6.33 18.89
N LYS A 40 10.31 5.64 20.00
CA LYS A 40 9.29 4.59 20.02
C LYS A 40 7.92 5.26 19.97
N PHE A 41 7.27 5.21 18.82
CA PHE A 41 5.90 5.67 18.71
C PHE A 41 4.93 4.59 19.19
N LEU A 42 3.85 5.01 19.86
CA LEU A 42 2.70 4.16 20.12
C LEU A 42 1.88 3.90 18.84
N TYR A 43 2.03 4.75 17.82
CA TYR A 43 1.31 4.71 16.55
C TYR A 43 2.27 4.88 15.38
N PRO A 44 2.11 4.16 14.27
CA PRO A 44 3.00 4.31 13.13
C PRO A 44 3.07 5.78 12.65
N PRO A 45 4.26 6.27 12.20
CA PRO A 45 4.50 7.62 11.64
C PRO A 45 3.51 8.07 10.57
N ALA A 46 2.75 7.15 9.98
CA ALA A 46 1.56 7.41 9.21
C ALA A 46 0.39 7.95 10.08
N GLY A 47 0.65 8.95 10.93
CA GLY A 47 -0.34 9.60 11.80
C GLY A 47 -1.49 10.27 11.05
N TRP A 48 -1.40 10.32 9.72
CA TRP A 48 -2.51 10.70 8.83
C TRP A 48 -3.64 9.66 8.83
N ILE A 49 -3.34 8.36 9.01
CA ILE A 49 -4.35 7.28 9.05
C ILE A 49 -5.30 7.46 10.24
N MET A 50 -4.84 8.07 11.34
CA MET A 50 -5.70 8.35 12.51
C MET A 50 -6.80 9.38 12.23
N PHE A 51 -6.69 10.14 11.15
CA PHE A 51 -7.69 11.14 10.74
C PHE A 51 -8.53 10.72 9.54
N PHE A 52 -8.21 9.59 8.91
CA PHE A 52 -9.09 9.01 7.89
C PHE A 52 -10.20 8.25 8.59
N ASN A 53 -11.44 8.57 8.26
CA ASN A 53 -12.54 7.65 8.52
C ASN A 53 -12.29 6.42 7.65
N VAL A 54 -11.66 5.39 8.22
CA VAL A 54 -11.48 4.12 7.52
C VAL A 54 -12.86 3.47 7.49
N ASP A 55 -13.46 3.47 6.30
CA ASP A 55 -14.74 2.80 6.10
C ASP A 55 -14.64 1.34 6.56
N ARG A 56 -15.74 0.82 7.10
CA ARG A 56 -15.80 -0.56 7.58
C ARG A 56 -15.55 -1.58 6.46
N SER A 57 -15.75 -1.18 5.21
CA SER A 57 -15.41 -1.96 4.04
C SER A 57 -14.20 -1.37 3.32
N TYR A 58 -13.36 -2.24 2.78
CA TYR A 58 -12.15 -1.86 2.04
C TYR A 58 -11.96 -2.76 0.83
N GLY A 59 -11.82 -2.14 -0.35
CA GLY A 59 -11.58 -2.83 -1.63
C GLY A 59 -10.16 -2.62 -2.12
N PHE A 60 -9.57 -3.66 -2.69
CA PHE A 60 -8.26 -3.65 -3.31
C PHE A 60 -8.22 -4.59 -4.51
N THR A 61 -7.08 -4.66 -5.19
CA THR A 61 -6.91 -5.49 -6.38
C THR A 61 -5.79 -6.48 -6.16
N GLU A 62 -6.07 -7.74 -6.52
CA GLU A 62 -5.12 -8.84 -6.53
C GLU A 62 -4.82 -9.21 -8.00
N VAL A 63 -3.55 -9.44 -8.33
CA VAL A 63 -3.14 -9.90 -9.66
C VAL A 63 -2.48 -11.25 -9.51
N TYR A 64 -3.02 -12.26 -10.20
CA TYR A 64 -2.51 -13.62 -10.18
C TYR A 64 -1.84 -13.93 -11.52
N GLY A 65 -0.59 -14.39 -11.48
CA GLY A 65 0.08 -15.01 -12.61
C GLY A 65 -0.29 -16.50 -12.68
N LEU A 66 -0.60 -17.00 -13.87
CA LEU A 66 -0.89 -18.41 -14.11
C LEU A 66 0.38 -19.07 -14.66
N LYS A 67 0.87 -20.11 -13.97
CA LYS A 67 1.99 -20.93 -14.43
C LYS A 67 1.57 -22.38 -14.48
N HIS A 68 1.54 -23.00 -15.66
CA HIS A 68 1.02 -24.35 -15.86
C HIS A 68 -0.39 -24.55 -15.28
N GLY A 69 -1.24 -23.52 -15.38
CA GLY A 69 -2.60 -23.53 -14.85
C GLY A 69 -2.70 -23.30 -13.32
N GLN A 70 -1.59 -23.17 -12.60
CA GLN A 70 -1.60 -22.82 -11.17
C GLN A 70 -1.52 -21.30 -10.96
N PRO A 71 -2.47 -20.68 -10.24
CA PRO A 71 -2.42 -19.27 -9.91
C PRO A 71 -1.42 -18.98 -8.78
N SER A 72 -0.62 -17.94 -8.98
CA SER A 72 0.34 -17.41 -8.02
C SER A 72 0.09 -15.90 -7.86
N LEU A 73 -0.16 -15.45 -6.63
CA LEU A 73 -0.38 -14.04 -6.34
C LEU A 73 0.93 -13.27 -6.57
N ILE A 74 0.87 -12.20 -7.36
CA ILE A 74 1.99 -11.31 -7.63
C ILE A 74 1.95 -10.16 -6.63
N ASP A 75 3.08 -9.83 -6.01
CA ASP A 75 3.18 -8.71 -5.09
C ASP A 75 2.92 -7.38 -5.85
N PRO A 76 1.98 -6.53 -5.40
CA PRO A 76 1.75 -5.20 -5.96
C PRO A 76 3.02 -4.34 -6.13
N HIS A 77 3.99 -4.47 -5.23
CA HIS A 77 5.25 -3.73 -5.30
C HIS A 77 6.13 -4.19 -6.45
N GLU A 78 6.11 -5.50 -6.76
CA GLU A 78 6.79 -6.01 -7.94
C GLU A 78 6.14 -5.47 -9.21
N ILE A 79 4.81 -5.30 -9.24
CA ILE A 79 4.08 -4.76 -10.38
C ILE A 79 4.49 -3.31 -10.66
N PHE A 80 4.59 -2.45 -9.63
CA PHE A 80 4.89 -1.02 -9.82
C PHE A 80 6.36 -0.63 -9.66
N GLU A 81 7.27 -1.55 -9.32
CA GLU A 81 8.71 -1.27 -9.17
C GLU A 81 9.02 -0.15 -8.15
N THR A 82 8.11 0.11 -7.22
CA THR A 82 8.32 1.12 -6.17
C THR A 82 9.13 0.51 -5.02
N ARG A 83 10.24 1.16 -4.67
CA ARG A 83 11.01 0.79 -3.47
C ARG A 83 10.12 1.00 -2.24
N PHE A 84 9.87 -0.08 -1.50
CA PHE A 84 9.11 -0.05 -0.25
C PHE A 84 9.77 0.89 0.76
N VAL A 85 9.11 1.99 1.10
CA VAL A 85 9.50 2.86 2.23
C VAL A 85 8.50 2.68 3.36
N TRP A 86 8.51 1.50 4.01
CA TRP A 86 7.88 1.12 5.30
C TRP A 86 6.40 1.45 5.59
N TYR A 87 5.75 2.38 4.89
CA TYR A 87 4.43 2.95 5.20
C TYR A 87 3.58 3.20 3.95
N ASP A 88 3.84 2.48 2.87
CA ASP A 88 3.28 2.82 1.57
C ASP A 88 1.99 2.06 1.22
N ASN A 89 0.98 2.20 2.08
CA ASN A 89 -0.38 1.71 1.81
C ASN A 89 -1.06 2.48 0.65
N ILE A 90 -0.54 3.64 0.28
CA ILE A 90 -1.08 4.50 -0.78
C ILE A 90 -0.94 3.81 -2.15
N HIS A 91 0.16 3.10 -2.40
CA HIS A 91 0.38 2.44 -3.69
C HIS A 91 -0.33 1.08 -3.84
N ARG A 92 -0.77 0.42 -2.74
CA ARG A 92 -1.70 -0.72 -2.83
C ARG A 92 -3.06 -0.31 -3.42
N ASN A 93 -3.51 0.91 -3.13
CA ASN A 93 -4.72 1.46 -3.73
C ASN A 93 -4.57 1.86 -5.20
N VAL A 94 -3.35 2.07 -5.71
CA VAL A 94 -3.15 2.40 -7.14
C VAL A 94 -3.52 1.22 -8.04
N LEU A 95 -3.42 -0.03 -7.57
CA LEU A 95 -3.92 -1.16 -8.35
C LEU A 95 -5.44 -1.10 -8.61
N ILE A 96 -6.22 -0.36 -7.83
CA ILE A 96 -7.66 -0.23 -8.09
C ILE A 96 -7.94 0.39 -9.46
N SER A 97 -7.02 1.22 -9.99
CA SER A 97 -7.18 1.82 -11.31
C SER A 97 -7.07 0.78 -12.42
N VAL A 98 -6.41 -0.36 -12.17
CA VAL A 98 -6.27 -1.43 -13.17
C VAL A 98 -7.54 -2.27 -13.31
N LEU A 99 -8.54 -2.09 -12.45
CA LEU A 99 -9.85 -2.75 -12.56
C LEU A 99 -10.67 -2.25 -13.77
N SER A 100 -10.28 -1.13 -14.37
CA SER A 100 -10.90 -0.59 -15.58
C SER A 100 -10.79 -1.57 -16.74
N LEU A 101 -11.94 -2.09 -17.21
CA LEU A 101 -12.02 -2.95 -18.39
C LEU A 101 -11.55 -2.23 -19.67
N HIS A 102 -11.66 -0.90 -19.70
CA HIS A 102 -11.19 -0.10 -20.83
C HIS A 102 -9.65 -0.14 -20.97
N ASP A 103 -8.94 -0.10 -19.84
CA ASP A 103 -7.47 -0.12 -19.82
C ASP A 103 -6.88 -1.53 -19.69
N ALA A 104 -7.72 -2.55 -19.49
CA ALA A 104 -7.31 -3.95 -19.37
C ALA A 104 -6.34 -4.40 -20.49
N PRO A 105 -6.53 -4.07 -21.79
CA PRO A 105 -5.59 -4.48 -22.84
C PRO A 105 -4.18 -3.90 -22.66
N ARG A 106 -4.07 -2.65 -22.17
CA ARG A 106 -2.79 -2.00 -21.92
C ARG A 106 -2.09 -2.67 -20.73
N PHE A 107 -2.83 -2.91 -19.66
CA PHE A 107 -2.30 -3.58 -18.47
C PHE A 107 -1.88 -5.02 -18.74
N CYS A 108 -2.67 -5.79 -19.50
CA CYS A 108 -2.30 -7.15 -19.92
C CYS A 108 -1.01 -7.18 -20.77
N ARG A 109 -0.77 -6.17 -21.62
CA ARG A 109 0.51 -6.07 -22.36
C ARG A 109 1.67 -5.75 -21.42
N TYR A 110 1.45 -4.88 -20.45
CA TYR A 110 2.45 -4.53 -19.44
C TYR A 110 2.85 -5.77 -18.61
N LEU A 111 1.88 -6.51 -18.08
CA LEU A 111 2.12 -7.72 -17.29
C LEU A 111 2.91 -8.78 -18.08
N ARG A 112 2.52 -9.06 -19.33
CA ARG A 112 3.24 -10.02 -20.19
C ARG A 112 4.68 -9.63 -20.45
N ARG A 113 4.95 -8.35 -20.64
CA ARG A 113 6.33 -7.85 -20.83
C ARG A 113 7.15 -7.98 -19.55
N LYS A 114 6.53 -7.72 -18.40
CA LYS A 114 7.21 -7.64 -17.10
C LYS A 114 7.43 -9.01 -16.46
N PHE A 115 6.47 -9.90 -16.60
CA PHE A 115 6.49 -11.22 -15.99
C PHE A 115 6.38 -12.32 -17.06
N PRO A 116 7.40 -12.49 -17.93
CA PRO A 116 7.36 -13.46 -19.02
C PRO A 116 7.32 -14.93 -18.54
N GLN A 117 7.54 -15.18 -17.25
CA GLN A 117 7.48 -16.52 -16.65
C GLN A 117 6.07 -17.09 -16.45
N TYR A 118 5.02 -16.28 -16.67
CA TYR A 118 3.63 -16.71 -16.54
C TYR A 118 2.98 -16.85 -17.93
N ASP A 119 2.14 -17.87 -18.06
CA ASP A 119 1.40 -18.20 -19.29
C ASP A 119 0.18 -17.29 -19.49
N GLY A 120 -0.29 -16.66 -18.41
CA GLY A 120 -1.43 -15.74 -18.41
C GLY A 120 -1.61 -15.07 -17.06
N PHE A 121 -2.58 -14.16 -16.96
CA PHE A 121 -2.85 -13.41 -15.73
C PHE A 121 -4.35 -13.32 -15.44
N THR A 122 -4.71 -13.24 -14.16
CA THR A 122 -6.07 -12.99 -13.70
C THR A 122 -6.07 -11.79 -12.78
N VAL A 123 -6.89 -10.79 -13.08
CA VAL A 123 -7.05 -9.59 -12.26
C VAL A 123 -8.35 -9.73 -11.47
N VAL A 124 -8.22 -9.60 -10.15
CA VAL A 124 -9.27 -9.89 -9.19
C VAL A 124 -9.50 -8.66 -8.33
N TYR A 125 -10.77 -8.28 -8.19
CA TYR A 125 -11.18 -7.35 -7.15
C TYR A 125 -11.39 -8.13 -5.86
N ALA A 126 -10.74 -7.71 -4.79
CA ALA A 126 -10.87 -8.29 -3.46
C ALA A 126 -11.41 -7.22 -2.51
N ALA A 127 -12.43 -7.57 -1.73
CA ALA A 127 -13.05 -6.65 -0.79
C ALA A 127 -13.24 -7.29 0.58
N HIS A 128 -12.90 -6.54 1.62
CA HIS A 128 -13.35 -6.81 2.99
C HIS A 128 -14.70 -6.12 3.17
N PRO A 129 -15.81 -6.85 3.35
CA PRO A 129 -17.13 -6.25 3.52
C PRO A 129 -17.31 -5.63 4.92
N ASP A 130 -16.66 -6.19 5.94
CA ASP A 130 -16.71 -5.70 7.33
C ASP A 130 -15.41 -6.02 8.09
N LEU A 131 -14.44 -5.11 8.03
CA LEU A 131 -13.16 -5.19 8.74
C LEU A 131 -13.30 -5.28 10.26
N ALA A 132 -14.37 -4.71 10.83
CA ALA A 132 -14.53 -4.62 12.28
C ALA A 132 -15.00 -5.94 12.90
N ASN A 133 -15.93 -6.62 12.21
CA ASN A 133 -16.54 -7.84 12.74
C ASN A 133 -16.02 -9.12 12.08
N ARG A 134 -15.51 -9.05 10.85
CA ARG A 134 -15.07 -10.20 10.06
C ARG A 134 -13.78 -9.89 9.28
N PRO A 135 -12.66 -9.67 10.00
CA PRO A 135 -11.41 -9.22 9.38
C PRO A 135 -10.86 -10.20 8.35
N ASP A 136 -11.11 -11.51 8.52
CA ASP A 136 -10.61 -12.56 7.63
C ASP A 136 -11.52 -12.82 6.41
N GLU A 137 -12.72 -12.24 6.38
CA GLU A 137 -13.64 -12.43 5.26
C GLU A 137 -13.21 -11.54 4.07
N ILE A 138 -12.80 -12.19 2.98
CA ILE A 138 -12.43 -11.52 1.73
C ILE A 138 -13.31 -12.05 0.60
N GLN A 139 -14.12 -11.18 0.03
CA GLN A 139 -14.91 -11.47 -1.16
C GLN A 139 -14.07 -11.17 -2.40
N ARG A 140 -13.92 -12.16 -3.27
CA ARG A 140 -13.10 -12.06 -4.49
C ARG A 140 -13.97 -12.19 -5.72
N GLN A 141 -13.79 -11.26 -6.65
CA GLN A 141 -14.45 -11.26 -7.95
C GLN A 141 -13.41 -11.15 -9.04
N VAL A 142 -13.41 -12.11 -9.98
CA VAL A 142 -12.58 -12.01 -11.18
C VAL A 142 -13.14 -10.92 -12.08
N MET A 143 -12.31 -9.93 -12.39
CA MET A 143 -12.72 -8.77 -13.19
C MET A 143 -12.43 -9.02 -14.67
N TYR A 144 -11.22 -9.48 -14.98
CA TYR A 144 -10.85 -9.92 -16.31
C TYR A 144 -9.63 -10.86 -16.27
N ARG A 145 -9.41 -11.54 -17.39
CA ARG A 145 -8.26 -12.41 -17.61
C ARG A 145 -7.44 -11.88 -18.77
N CYS A 146 -6.12 -11.93 -18.60
CA CYS A 146 -5.14 -11.68 -19.65
C CYS A 146 -4.63 -13.05 -20.15
N PRO A 147 -5.04 -13.50 -21.34
CA PRO A 147 -4.38 -14.62 -21.99
C PRO A 147 -2.98 -14.25 -22.46
#